data_AF-A0A1T4Y7B7-F1
#
_entry.id   AF-A0A1T4Y7B7-F1
#
_cell.length_a   1.000
_cell.length_b   1.000
_cell.length_c   1.000
_cell.angle_alpha   90.00
_cell.angle_beta   90.00
_cell.angle_gamma   90.00
#
_symmetry.space_group_name_H-M   'P 1'
#
loop_
_entity.id
_entity.type
_entity.pdbx_description
1 polymer ?
#
loop_
_entity_poly.entity_id
_entity_poly.type
_entity_poly.pdbx_seq_one_letter_code
_entity_poly.pdbx_strand_id
1 'polypeptide(L)'
;MVNLPIEYSDKSVTPFGGLAILKRFIDQTGIREHLATLDLPEGGSNRAYDPVHIIESFWLGIWTGASRYIHCDWLRQDSTLAALFGYVNLPSQSTYSRFFGKFSQARNTAVFPPLQQWFFQQINVGAVTV
;
A
#
# COMPACT_ATOMS: atom_id res chain seq x y z
N MET A 1 30.79 31.96 -6.70
CA MET A 1 30.33 30.84 -5.86
C MET A 1 29.36 31.41 -4.84
N VAL A 2 28.09 30.99 -4.87
CA VAL A 2 27.08 31.46 -3.90
C VAL A 2 27.32 30.70 -2.60
N ASN A 3 27.55 31.40 -1.49
CA ASN A 3 27.72 30.80 -0.18
C ASN A 3 26.33 30.57 0.44
N LEU A 4 25.84 29.33 0.38
CA LEU A 4 24.54 28.96 0.96
C LEU A 4 24.73 28.57 2.43
N PRO A 5 23.98 29.17 3.38
CA PRO A 5 23.99 28.71 4.77
C PRO A 5 23.45 27.28 4.84
N ILE A 6 24.15 26.40 5.54
CA ILE A 6 23.78 24.99 5.72
C ILE A 6 23.30 24.79 7.15
N GLU A 7 22.12 24.21 7.30
CA GLU A 7 21.54 23.80 8.58
C GLU A 7 21.23 22.30 8.55
N TYR A 8 21.19 21.69 9.73
CA TYR A 8 20.92 20.26 9.90
C TYR A 8 19.66 20.06 10.75
N SER A 9 18.95 18.96 10.53
CA SER A 9 17.74 18.61 11.26
C SER A 9 17.65 17.10 11.40
N ASP A 10 17.27 16.64 12.59
CA ASP A 10 17.05 15.21 12.88
C ASP A 10 15.67 14.72 12.41
N LYS A 11 14.83 15.61 11.85
CA LYS A 11 13.55 15.23 11.27
C LYS A 11 13.75 14.25 10.12
N SER A 12 13.07 13.12 10.19
CA SER A 12 12.99 12.17 9.09
C SER A 12 12.35 12.83 7.86
N VAL A 13 12.92 12.58 6.69
CA VAL A 13 12.46 13.15 5.42
C VAL A 13 12.15 12.03 4.43
N THR A 14 11.17 12.29 3.56
CA THR A 14 10.83 11.46 2.39
C THR A 14 10.44 12.38 1.24
N PRO A 15 10.80 12.06 0.00
CA PRO A 15 10.30 12.80 -1.18
C PRO A 15 8.79 12.65 -1.37
N PHE A 16 8.13 11.71 -0.66
CA PHE A 16 6.71 11.40 -0.81
C PHE A 16 5.85 11.88 0.36
N GLY A 17 6.25 12.96 1.06
CA GLY A 17 5.54 13.48 2.23
C GLY A 17 4.05 13.80 2.00
N GLY A 18 3.66 14.13 0.76
CA GLY A 18 2.27 14.34 0.38
C GLY A 18 1.37 13.11 0.57
N LEU A 19 1.95 11.90 0.62
CA LEU A 19 1.21 10.66 0.90
C LEU A 19 0.63 10.62 2.33
N ALA A 20 1.00 11.53 3.22
CA ALA A 20 0.36 11.67 4.53
C ALA A 20 -1.15 11.95 4.42
N ILE A 21 -1.56 12.72 3.40
CA ILE A 21 -2.98 12.99 3.13
C ILE A 21 -3.67 11.71 2.64
N LEU A 22 -3.02 10.98 1.74
CA LEU A 22 -3.54 9.72 1.22
C LEU A 22 -3.67 8.66 2.31
N LYS A 23 -2.70 8.59 3.23
CA LYS A 23 -2.76 7.72 4.40
C LYS A 23 -4.02 8.00 5.24
N ARG A 24 -4.29 9.28 5.54
CA ARG A 24 -5.49 9.68 6.29
C ARG A 24 -6.78 9.26 5.58
N PHE A 25 -6.83 9.40 4.25
CA PHE A 25 -7.95 8.93 3.45
C PHE A 25 -8.12 7.41 3.55
N ILE A 26 -7.04 6.65 3.38
CA ILE A 26 -7.04 5.19 3.48
C ILE A 26 -7.51 4.73 4.86
N ASP A 27 -7.00 5.30 5.94
CA ASP A 27 -7.47 5.01 7.30
C ASP A 27 -8.98 5.29 7.45
N GLN A 28 -9.46 6.41 6.90
CA GLN A 28 -10.87 6.80 7.00
C GLN A 28 -11.81 5.83 6.26
N THR A 29 -11.35 5.20 5.18
CA THR A 29 -12.17 4.23 4.43
C THR A 29 -12.35 2.90 5.17
N GLY A 30 -11.49 2.57 6.14
CA GLY A 30 -11.52 1.27 6.84
C GLY A 30 -11.10 0.09 5.96
N ILE A 31 -10.27 0.35 4.93
CA ILE A 31 -9.92 -0.67 3.94
C ILE A 31 -9.02 -1.77 4.49
N ARG A 32 -8.20 -1.47 5.51
CA ARG A 32 -7.33 -2.49 6.14
C ARG A 32 -8.17 -3.55 6.84
N GLU A 33 -9.18 -3.11 7.58
CA GLU A 33 -10.12 -3.95 8.30
C GLU A 33 -10.94 -4.79 7.31
N HIS A 34 -11.43 -4.18 6.22
CA HIS A 34 -12.19 -4.91 5.22
C HIS A 34 -11.34 -5.94 4.47
N LEU A 35 -10.11 -5.60 4.06
CA LEU A 35 -9.18 -6.52 3.41
C LEU A 35 -8.88 -7.74 4.29
N ALA A 36 -8.77 -7.57 5.61
CA ALA A 36 -8.55 -8.66 6.56
C ALA A 36 -9.72 -9.67 6.63
N THR A 37 -10.90 -9.32 6.12
CA THR A 37 -12.06 -10.23 6.06
C THR A 37 -12.13 -11.07 4.78
N LEU A 38 -11.30 -10.77 3.77
CA LEU A 38 -11.32 -11.44 2.47
C LEU A 38 -10.38 -12.66 2.44
N ASP A 39 -10.61 -13.59 1.50
CA ASP A 39 -9.73 -14.76 1.26
C ASP A 39 -8.41 -14.36 0.57
N LEU A 40 -7.56 -13.62 1.30
CA LEU A 40 -6.24 -13.23 0.83
C LEU A 40 -5.22 -14.38 0.99
N PRO A 41 -4.24 -14.53 0.07
CA PRO A 41 -3.23 -15.57 0.21
C PRO A 41 -2.35 -15.39 1.44
N GLU A 42 -2.35 -16.37 2.33
CA GLU A 42 -1.51 -16.35 3.53
C GLU A 42 -0.06 -16.79 3.26
N GLY A 43 0.84 -16.38 4.16
CA GLY A 43 2.22 -16.83 4.18
C GLY A 43 2.42 -18.03 5.10
N GLY A 44 3.16 -19.04 4.64
CA GLY A 44 3.44 -20.24 5.44
C GLY A 44 4.61 -20.11 6.42
N SER A 45 5.06 -18.90 6.74
CA SER A 45 6.24 -18.66 7.61
C SER A 45 5.87 -17.72 8.75
N ASN A 46 6.45 -17.95 9.93
CA ASN A 46 6.31 -17.07 11.09
C ASN A 46 6.82 -15.63 10.85
N ARG A 47 7.61 -15.42 9.79
CA ARG A 47 8.12 -14.09 9.38
C ARG A 47 7.43 -13.58 8.12
N ALA A 48 6.33 -14.20 7.70
CA ALA A 48 5.57 -13.72 6.57
C ALA A 48 4.97 -12.35 6.87
N TYR A 49 4.93 -11.51 5.86
CA TYR A 49 4.18 -10.27 5.93
C TYR A 49 2.68 -10.57 5.97
N ASP A 50 1.97 -9.75 6.73
CA ASP A 50 0.51 -9.69 6.67
C ASP A 50 0.06 -9.39 5.22
N PRO A 51 -0.92 -10.13 4.66
CA PRO A 51 -1.46 -9.87 3.33
C PRO A 51 -1.92 -8.43 3.08
N VAL A 52 -2.56 -7.80 4.07
CA VAL A 52 -3.02 -6.40 4.02
C VAL A 52 -1.81 -5.47 3.90
N HIS A 53 -0.76 -5.73 4.67
CA HIS A 53 0.50 -4.98 4.58
C HIS A 53 1.15 -5.12 3.20
N ILE A 54 1.13 -6.32 2.60
CA ILE A 54 1.65 -6.51 1.23
C ILE A 54 0.84 -5.68 0.22
N ILE A 55 -0.49 -5.73 0.29
CA ILE A 55 -1.37 -5.02 -0.66
C ILE A 55 -1.18 -3.50 -0.53
N GLU A 56 -1.23 -2.96 0.68
CA GLU A 56 -1.10 -1.51 0.88
C GLU A 56 0.29 -1.01 0.48
N SER A 57 1.35 -1.77 0.78
CA SER A 57 2.71 -1.43 0.33
C SER A 57 2.85 -1.47 -1.18
N PHE A 58 2.12 -2.37 -1.85
CA PHE A 58 2.09 -2.42 -3.30
C PHE A 58 1.40 -1.18 -3.88
N TRP A 59 0.32 -0.70 -3.26
CA TRP A 59 -0.31 0.57 -3.65
C TRP A 59 0.62 1.75 -3.48
N LEU A 60 1.41 1.80 -2.41
CA LEU A 60 2.44 2.83 -2.25
C LEU A 60 3.45 2.80 -3.39
N GLY A 61 3.87 1.61 -3.83
CA GLY A 61 4.68 1.44 -5.03
C GLY A 61 4.01 2.11 -6.24
N ILE A 62 2.74 1.80 -6.51
CA ILE A 62 1.99 2.37 -7.65
C ILE A 62 1.89 3.89 -7.55
N TRP A 63 1.50 4.43 -6.39
CA TRP A 63 1.32 5.88 -6.19
C TRP A 63 2.62 6.66 -6.27
N THR A 64 3.75 6.02 -5.98
CA THR A 64 5.09 6.59 -6.14
C THR A 64 5.69 6.37 -7.53
N GLY A 65 4.93 5.78 -8.47
CA GLY A 65 5.32 5.62 -9.87
C GLY A 65 6.02 4.29 -10.22
N ALA A 66 5.93 3.27 -9.37
CA ALA A 66 6.45 1.95 -9.68
C ALA A 66 5.64 1.30 -10.81
N SER A 67 6.30 1.01 -11.94
CA SER A 67 5.77 0.20 -13.04
C SER A 67 6.20 -1.26 -13.00
N ARG A 68 7.15 -1.62 -12.11
CA ARG A 68 7.68 -2.97 -11.93
C ARG A 68 7.91 -3.24 -10.44
N TYR A 69 7.80 -4.51 -10.03
CA TYR A 69 8.05 -4.90 -8.64
C TYR A 69 9.45 -4.50 -8.14
N ILE A 70 10.47 -4.48 -9.02
CA ILE A 70 11.83 -4.07 -8.64
C ILE A 70 11.91 -2.58 -8.26
N HIS A 71 11.02 -1.72 -8.79
CA HIS A 71 10.99 -0.31 -8.38
C HIS A 71 10.49 -0.16 -6.94
N CYS A 72 9.72 -1.12 -6.41
CA CYS A 72 9.27 -1.11 -5.02
C CYS A 72 10.42 -1.37 -4.03
N ASP A 73 11.54 -1.94 -4.47
CA ASP A 73 12.73 -2.10 -3.61
C ASP A 73 13.41 -0.75 -3.31
N TRP A 74 13.23 0.28 -4.15
CA TRP A 74 13.65 1.64 -3.81
C TRP A 74 12.80 2.20 -2.68
N LEU A 75 11.48 2.02 -2.78
CA LEU A 75 10.55 2.45 -1.75
C LEU A 75 10.83 1.76 -0.41
N ARG A 76 11.25 0.50 -0.45
CA ARG A 76 11.63 -0.28 0.73
C ARG A 76 12.74 0.33 1.57
N GLN A 77 13.59 1.18 0.98
CA GLN A 77 14.63 1.91 1.71
C GLN A 77 14.11 3.18 2.40
N ASP A 78 12.91 3.63 2.08
CA ASP A 78 12.29 4.80 2.69
C ASP A 78 11.60 4.44 4.01
N SER A 79 12.38 4.43 5.09
CA SER A 79 11.88 4.16 6.44
C SER A 79 10.90 5.22 6.94
N THR A 80 11.03 6.46 6.48
CA THR A 80 10.10 7.56 6.82
C THR A 80 8.71 7.27 6.26
N LEU A 81 8.63 6.86 5.00
CA LEU A 81 7.36 6.50 4.37
C LEU A 81 6.77 5.22 4.96
N ALA A 82 7.59 4.21 5.25
CA ALA A 82 7.13 3.01 5.95
C ALA A 82 6.48 3.37 7.30
N ALA A 83 7.17 4.19 8.10
CA ALA A 83 6.67 4.67 9.39
C ALA A 83 5.40 5.51 9.26
N LEU A 84 5.27 6.33 8.20
CA LEU A 84 4.07 7.12 7.91
C LEU A 84 2.81 6.24 7.78
N PHE A 85 2.96 5.06 7.19
CA PHE A 85 1.89 4.06 7.04
C PHE A 85 1.80 3.08 8.21
N GLY A 86 2.64 3.24 9.24
CA GLY A 86 2.64 2.40 10.44
C GLY A 86 3.38 1.07 10.27
N TYR A 87 4.27 0.96 9.28
CA TYR A 87 5.08 -0.23 9.03
C TYR A 87 6.53 -0.03 9.43
N VAL A 88 7.16 -1.12 9.88
CA VAL A 88 8.60 -1.13 10.20
C VAL A 88 9.44 -1.26 8.93
N ASN A 89 9.00 -2.07 7.98
CA ASN A 89 9.70 -2.33 6.73
C ASN A 89 8.67 -2.61 5.62
N LEU A 90 8.97 -2.21 4.39
CA LEU A 90 8.14 -2.58 3.24
C LEU A 90 8.60 -3.93 2.62
N PRO A 91 7.68 -4.67 1.96
CA PRO A 91 7.97 -5.91 1.27
C PRO A 91 8.97 -5.75 0.12
N SER A 92 9.67 -6.85 -0.18
CA SER A 92 10.60 -6.92 -1.33
C SER A 92 9.88 -7.21 -2.64
N GLN A 93 10.54 -6.96 -3.77
CA GLN A 93 10.15 -7.45 -5.10
C GLN A 93 9.71 -8.92 -5.07
N SER A 94 10.49 -9.78 -4.43
CA SER A 94 10.22 -11.22 -4.36
C SER A 94 8.99 -11.56 -3.51
N THR A 95 8.68 -10.72 -2.52
CA THR A 95 7.49 -10.86 -1.69
C THR A 95 6.23 -10.60 -2.52
N TYR A 96 6.21 -9.51 -3.29
CA TYR A 96 5.09 -9.19 -4.18
C TYR A 96 4.87 -10.28 -5.23
N SER A 97 5.94 -10.71 -5.91
CA SER A 97 5.85 -11.76 -6.93
C SER A 97 5.25 -13.06 -6.39
N ARG A 98 5.72 -13.52 -5.22
CA ARG A 98 5.18 -14.74 -4.58
C ARG A 98 3.76 -14.56 -4.06
N PHE A 99 3.41 -13.38 -3.53
CA PHE A 99 2.08 -13.11 -3.01
C PHE A 99 1.04 -13.06 -4.14
N PHE A 100 1.26 -12.22 -5.14
CA PHE A 100 0.34 -12.07 -6.26
C PHE A 100 0.30 -13.31 -7.16
N GLY A 101 1.40 -14.08 -7.23
CA GLY A 101 1.43 -15.37 -7.92
C GLY A 101 0.54 -16.47 -7.31
N LYS A 102 0.01 -16.28 -6.09
CA LYS A 102 -0.93 -17.22 -5.44
C LYS A 102 -2.40 -16.96 -5.78
N PHE A 103 -2.71 -15.89 -6.51
CA PHE A 103 -4.08 -15.60 -6.91
C PHE A 103 -4.48 -16.47 -8.11
N SER A 104 -5.54 -17.26 -7.92
CA SER A 104 -6.20 -18.00 -8.99
C SER A 104 -7.45 -17.27 -9.46
N GLN A 105 -8.05 -17.68 -10.59
CA GLN A 105 -9.33 -17.12 -11.03
C GLN A 105 -10.43 -17.25 -9.97
N ALA A 106 -10.49 -18.40 -9.28
CA ALA A 106 -11.44 -18.64 -8.20
C ALA A 106 -11.25 -17.64 -7.05
N ARG A 107 -10.01 -17.46 -6.58
CA ARG A 107 -9.69 -16.50 -5.52
C ARG A 107 -9.93 -15.05 -5.94
N ASN A 108 -9.57 -14.69 -7.17
CA ASN A 108 -9.87 -13.36 -7.71
C ASN A 108 -11.37 -13.05 -7.63
N THR A 109 -12.21 -14.03 -7.96
CA THR A 109 -13.67 -13.91 -7.90
C THR A 109 -14.19 -13.82 -6.46
N ALA A 110 -13.51 -14.46 -5.50
CA ALA A 110 -13.85 -14.38 -4.09
C ALA A 110 -13.43 -13.06 -3.43
N VAL A 111 -12.33 -12.43 -3.89
CA VAL A 111 -11.73 -11.26 -3.24
C VAL A 111 -12.19 -9.94 -3.86
N PHE A 112 -12.06 -9.79 -5.18
CA PHE A 112 -12.18 -8.47 -5.81
C PHE A 112 -13.61 -7.96 -5.97
N PRO A 113 -14.62 -8.79 -6.34
CA PRO A 113 -16.00 -8.31 -6.42
C PRO A 113 -16.55 -7.81 -5.07
N PRO A 114 -16.38 -8.52 -3.93
CA PRO A 114 -16.80 -8.00 -2.63
C PRO A 114 -16.05 -6.72 -2.24
N LEU A 115 -14.73 -6.66 -2.47
CA LEU A 115 -13.94 -5.46 -2.20
C LEU A 115 -14.45 -4.25 -2.98
N GLN A 116 -14.72 -4.43 -4.28
CA GLN A 116 -15.25 -3.37 -5.13
C GLN A 116 -16.64 -2.94 -4.67
N GLN A 117 -17.53 -3.88 -4.40
CA GLN A 117 -18.88 -3.60 -3.92
C GLN A 117 -18.85 -2.81 -2.61
N TRP A 118 -18.04 -3.27 -1.64
CA TRP A 118 -17.86 -2.59 -0.36
C TRP A 118 -17.36 -1.16 -0.55
N PHE A 119 -16.36 -0.94 -1.41
CA PHE A 119 -15.82 0.40 -1.65
C PHE A 119 -16.86 1.34 -2.26
N PHE A 120 -17.59 0.88 -3.29
CA PHE A 120 -18.62 1.71 -3.93
C PHE A 120 -19.83 1.99 -3.04
N GLN A 121 -20.16 1.12 -2.09
CA GLN A 121 -21.21 1.39 -1.10
C GLN A 121 -20.89 2.58 -0.19
N GLN A 122 -19.62 2.94 -0.06
CA GLN A 122 -19.21 4.12 0.72
C GLN A 122 -19.39 5.42 -0.07
N ILE A 123 -19.56 5.34 -1.38
CA ILE A 123 -19.68 6.51 -2.26
C ILE A 123 -21.15 6.71 -2.58
N ASN A 124 -21.72 7.84 -2.15
CA ASN A 124 -23.03 8.25 -2.61
C ASN A 124 -22.91 8.86 -4.02
N VAL A 125 -23.06 8.03 -5.05
CA VAL A 125 -22.93 8.47 -6.46
C VAL A 125 -24.18 9.27 -6.91
N GLY A 126 -25.20 9.42 -6.06
CA GLY A 126 -26.47 10.02 -6.46
C GLY A 126 -27.15 9.24 -7.59
N ALA A 127 -28.21 9.79 -8.18
CA ALA A 127 -28.81 9.23 -9.38
C ALA A 127 -27.91 9.53 -10.58
N VAL A 128 -27.14 8.54 -11.04
CA VAL A 128 -26.47 8.61 -12.33
C VAL A 128 -27.48 8.20 -13.40
N THR A 129 -28.11 9.17 -14.05
CA THR A 129 -28.85 8.94 -15.29
C THR A 129 -27.85 8.63 -16.39
N VAL A 130 -27.87 7.39 -16.91
CA VAL A 130 -27.18 6.99 -18.13
C VAL A 130 -28.07 7.26 -19.33
#